data_AF-A0A0S8FYF5-F1
#
_entry.id   AF-A0A0S8FYF5-F1
#
_cell.length_a   1.000
_cell.length_b   1.000
_cell.length_c   1.000
_cell.angle_alpha   90.00
_cell.angle_beta   90.00
_cell.angle_gamma   90.00
#
_symmetry.space_group_name_H-M   'P 1'
#
loop_
_entity.id
_entity.type
_entity.pdbx_description
1 polymer ?
#
loop_
_entity_poly.entity_id
_entity_poly.type
_entity_poly.pdbx_seq_one_letter_code
_entity_poly.pdbx_strand_id
1 'polypeptide(L)'
;MEALVIVGSILLAFAIDAAWDARQEREELREVLEGLRTELVENRELIAESRSGTSLGIERLIRFSAGSTDDLVTVSGPDTYSELYLPLVISYDVTLSTGALRATISSGKLALIPDSETRSALTALEAGFSEMPRLTAEVRGLTRNCYCQGRRLGVLG
;
A
#
# COMPACT_ATOMS: atom_id res chain seq x y z
N MET A 1 -1.58 -64.02 9.59
CA MET A 1 -0.99 -62.81 10.20
C MET A 1 -0.33 -61.91 9.16
N GLU A 2 0.27 -62.46 8.11
CA GLU A 2 0.96 -61.70 7.05
C GLU A 2 0.11 -60.61 6.37
N ALA A 3 -1.16 -60.91 6.04
CA ALA A 3 -2.06 -59.92 5.43
C ALA A 3 -2.31 -58.69 6.32
N LEU A 4 -2.38 -58.87 7.65
CA LEU A 4 -2.53 -57.76 8.60
C LEU A 4 -1.27 -56.89 8.66
N VAL A 5 -0.10 -57.51 8.55
CA VAL A 5 1.19 -56.80 8.49
C VAL A 5 1.28 -55.96 7.21
N ILE A 6 0.84 -56.49 6.08
CA ILE A 6 0.84 -55.77 4.79
C ILE A 6 -0.15 -54.59 4.83
N VAL A 7 -1.37 -54.79 5.32
CA VAL A 7 -2.35 -53.69 5.42
C VAL A 7 -1.88 -52.64 6.42
N GLY A 8 -1.31 -53.05 7.56
CA GLY A 8 -0.78 -52.14 8.55
C GLY A 8 0.38 -51.28 8.03
N SER A 9 1.29 -51.84 7.22
CA SER A 9 2.40 -51.07 6.64
C SER A 9 1.93 -50.07 5.58
N ILE A 10 0.93 -50.43 4.77
CA ILE A 10 0.32 -49.51 3.79
C ILE A 10 -0.37 -48.35 4.49
N LEU A 11 -1.18 -48.61 5.52
CA LEU A 11 -1.84 -47.55 6.28
C LEU A 11 -0.85 -46.63 6.98
N LEU A 12 0.23 -47.19 7.53
CA LEU A 12 1.29 -46.41 8.15
C LEU A 12 2.00 -45.51 7.13
N ALA A 13 2.26 -46.01 5.92
CA ALA A 13 2.85 -45.21 4.85
C ALA A 13 1.97 -44.01 4.49
N PHE A 14 0.65 -44.20 4.31
CA PHE A 14 -0.29 -43.10 4.06
C PHE A 14 -0.38 -42.11 5.22
N ALA A 15 -0.31 -42.60 6.47
CA ALA A 15 -0.32 -41.72 7.64
C ALA A 15 0.92 -40.82 7.70
N ILE A 16 2.08 -41.36 7.33
CA ILE A 16 3.34 -40.59 7.25
C ILE A 16 3.26 -39.56 6.12
N ASP A 17 2.77 -39.97 4.95
CA ASP A 17 2.60 -39.10 3.78
C ASP A 17 1.68 -37.91 4.10
N ALA A 18 0.50 -38.18 4.64
CA ALA A 18 -0.44 -37.14 5.06
C ALA A 18 0.12 -36.22 6.17
N ALA A 19 0.91 -36.76 7.10
CA ALA A 19 1.56 -35.95 8.13
C ALA A 19 2.67 -35.06 7.57
N TRP A 20 3.34 -35.50 6.51
CA TRP A 20 4.34 -34.71 5.80
C TRP A 20 3.69 -33.56 5.03
N ASP A 21 2.64 -33.85 4.25
CA ASP A 21 1.89 -32.85 3.50
C ASP A 21 1.34 -31.75 4.43
N ALA A 22 0.75 -32.15 5.56
CA ALA A 22 0.24 -31.19 6.54
C ALA A 22 1.34 -30.33 7.20
N ARG A 23 2.59 -30.81 7.26
CA ARG A 23 3.73 -30.00 7.73
C ARG A 23 4.18 -29.03 6.65
N GLN A 24 4.26 -29.49 5.41
CA GLN A 24 4.65 -28.66 4.28
C GLN A 24 3.65 -27.51 4.06
N GLU A 25 2.34 -27.81 4.12
CA GLU A 25 1.29 -26.80 3.97
C GLU A 25 1.38 -25.72 5.07
N ARG A 26 1.72 -26.10 6.31
CA ARG A 26 1.93 -25.14 7.41
C ARG A 26 3.14 -24.26 7.18
N GLU A 27 4.23 -24.81 6.65
CA GLU A 27 5.43 -24.04 6.33
C GLU A 27 5.15 -23.05 5.19
N GLU A 28 4.48 -23.50 4.13
CA GLU A 28 4.08 -22.64 3.01
C GLU A 28 3.13 -21.52 3.48
N LEU A 29 2.16 -21.82 4.34
CA LEU A 29 1.28 -20.82 4.94
C LEU A 29 2.09 -19.82 5.78
N ARG A 30 3.07 -20.29 6.55
CA ARG A 30 3.92 -19.42 7.38
C ARG A 30 4.71 -18.44 6.51
N GLU A 31 5.34 -18.92 5.46
CA GLU A 31 6.09 -18.07 4.50
C GLU A 31 5.19 -17.02 3.86
N VAL A 32 3.97 -17.40 3.43
CA VAL A 32 2.98 -16.48 2.86
C VAL A 32 2.60 -15.40 3.88
N LEU A 33 2.27 -15.78 5.11
CA LEU A 33 1.86 -14.84 6.15
C LEU A 33 3.00 -13.90 6.55
N GLU A 34 4.24 -14.38 6.58
CA GLU A 34 5.41 -13.56 6.86
C GLU A 34 5.68 -12.55 5.75
N GLY A 35 5.60 -12.96 4.49
CA GLY A 35 5.72 -12.06 3.34
C GLY A 35 4.63 -10.99 3.32
N LEU A 36 3.36 -11.38 3.51
CA LEU A 36 2.24 -10.44 3.60
C LEU A 36 2.40 -9.48 4.77
N ARG A 37 2.82 -9.97 5.94
CA ARG A 37 3.01 -9.12 7.13
C ARG A 37 4.07 -8.05 6.88
N THR A 38 5.22 -8.43 6.35
CA THR A 38 6.32 -7.49 6.06
C THR A 38 5.84 -6.42 5.09
N GLU A 39 5.23 -6.83 3.97
CA GLU A 39 4.69 -5.91 2.96
C GLU A 39 3.64 -4.95 3.54
N LEU A 40 2.71 -5.44 4.36
CA LEU A 40 1.67 -4.60 4.96
C LEU A 40 2.22 -3.60 5.99
N VAL A 41 3.25 -3.99 6.75
CA VAL A 41 3.93 -3.09 7.70
C VAL A 41 4.65 -1.98 6.94
N GLU A 42 5.44 -2.32 5.91
CA GLU A 42 6.12 -1.33 5.07
C GLU A 42 5.13 -0.36 4.41
N ASN A 43 4.05 -0.89 3.83
CA ASN A 43 3.01 -0.06 3.23
C ASN A 43 2.34 0.87 4.23
N ARG A 44 2.08 0.39 5.45
CA ARG A 44 1.50 1.22 6.51
C ARG A 44 2.42 2.37 6.88
N GLU A 45 3.73 2.13 6.97
CA GLU A 45 4.72 3.17 7.28
C GLU A 45 4.79 4.21 6.17
N LEU A 46 4.84 3.78 4.91
CA LEU A 46 4.82 4.68 3.74
C LEU A 46 3.56 5.55 3.69
N ILE A 47 2.39 4.97 3.98
CA ILE A 47 1.13 5.72 4.05
C ILE A 47 1.16 6.72 5.22
N ALA A 48 1.68 6.34 6.38
CA ALA A 48 1.77 7.22 7.54
C ALA A 48 2.70 8.41 7.27
N GLU A 49 3.85 8.16 6.65
CA GLU A 49 4.81 9.20 6.24
C GLU A 49 4.16 10.18 5.26
N SER A 50 3.54 9.68 4.19
CA SER A 50 2.83 10.51 3.20
C SER A 50 1.69 11.34 3.80
N ARG A 51 0.91 10.74 4.71
CA ARG A 51 -0.17 11.43 5.41
C ARG A 51 0.36 12.58 6.26
N SER A 52 1.48 12.40 6.94
CA SER A 52 2.09 13.44 7.77
C SER A 52 2.55 14.63 6.92
N GLY A 53 3.23 14.39 5.79
CA GLY A 53 3.63 15.43 4.84
C GLY A 53 2.44 16.21 4.28
N THR A 54 1.38 15.49 3.90
CA THR A 54 0.15 16.11 3.36
C THR A 54 -0.57 16.95 4.41
N SER A 55 -0.67 16.48 5.65
CA SER A 55 -1.34 17.21 6.74
C SER A 55 -0.65 18.54 7.04
N LEU A 56 0.69 18.57 7.01
CA LEU A 56 1.47 19.79 7.17
C LEU A 56 1.21 20.79 6.03
N GLY A 57 1.13 20.31 4.78
CA GLY A 57 0.79 21.13 3.63
C GLY A 57 -0.61 21.75 3.74
N ILE A 58 -1.61 20.97 4.16
CA ILE A 58 -2.98 21.45 4.38
C ILE A 58 -3.03 22.51 5.49
N GLU A 59 -2.34 22.29 6.61
CA GLU A 59 -2.33 23.26 7.72
C GLU A 59 -1.73 24.60 7.27
N ARG A 60 -0.61 24.56 6.54
CA ARG A 60 0.04 25.75 5.99
C ARG A 60 -0.87 26.48 5.00
N LEU A 61 -1.59 25.75 4.16
CA LEU A 61 -2.56 26.32 3.23
C LEU A 61 -3.72 27.00 3.96
N ILE A 62 -4.29 26.35 4.99
CA ILE A 62 -5.37 26.93 5.79
C ILE A 62 -4.88 28.22 6.44
N ARG A 63 -3.70 28.20 7.07
CA ARG A 63 -3.10 29.38 7.70
C ARG A 63 -2.87 30.51 6.69
N PHE A 64 -2.37 30.19 5.51
CA PHE A 64 -2.20 31.15 4.42
C PHE A 64 -3.55 31.74 3.98
N SER A 65 -4.59 30.92 3.83
CA SER A 65 -5.92 31.37 3.41
C SER A 65 -6.65 32.22 4.46
N ALA A 66 -6.32 32.02 5.74
CA ALA A 66 -6.89 32.75 6.87
C ALA A 66 -6.07 33.98 7.29
N GLY A 67 -4.84 34.13 6.77
CA GLY A 67 -3.95 35.23 7.07
C GLY A 67 -4.40 36.54 6.45
N SER A 68 -4.04 37.66 7.08
CA SER A 68 -4.19 39.01 6.51
C SER A 68 -3.24 39.17 5.33
N THR A 69 -3.58 40.04 4.37
CA THR A 69 -2.63 40.45 3.30
C THR A 69 -1.31 41.00 3.85
N ASP A 70 -1.27 41.49 5.09
CA ASP A 70 -0.02 41.90 5.77
C ASP A 70 0.88 40.70 6.15
N ASP A 71 0.31 39.54 6.48
CA ASP A 71 1.07 38.32 6.77
C ASP A 71 1.68 37.71 5.50
N LEU A 72 1.11 38.03 4.33
CA LEU A 72 1.61 37.57 3.03
C LEU A 72 2.84 38.35 2.57
N VAL A 73 3.02 39.59 3.03
CA VAL A 73 4.18 40.42 2.67
C VAL A 73 5.44 39.92 3.38
N THR A 74 5.33 39.32 4.57
CA THR A 74 6.50 38.78 5.31
C THR A 74 7.02 37.47 4.74
N VAL A 75 6.20 36.69 4.02
CA VAL A 75 6.63 35.47 3.32
C VAL A 75 7.06 35.78 1.87
N SER A 76 7.48 37.01 1.55
CA SER A 76 7.88 37.39 0.18
C SER A 76 9.25 36.82 -0.18
N GLY A 77 9.29 35.86 -1.11
CA GLY A 77 10.53 35.38 -1.73
C GLY A 77 10.39 34.02 -2.43
N PRO A 78 11.49 33.44 -2.98
CA PRO A 78 11.51 32.09 -3.54
C PRO A 78 11.00 31.01 -2.56
N ASP A 79 11.06 31.31 -1.27
CA ASP A 79 10.68 30.41 -0.17
C ASP A 79 9.16 30.25 0.01
N THR A 80 8.33 31.19 -0.47
CA THR A 80 6.86 31.03 -0.48
C THR A 80 6.44 29.77 -1.23
N TYR A 81 7.12 29.50 -2.35
CA TYR A 81 6.81 28.39 -3.23
C TYR A 81 7.24 27.04 -2.62
N SER A 82 8.40 27.00 -1.97
CA SER A 82 8.91 25.80 -1.30
C SER A 82 8.14 25.48 -0.01
N GLU A 83 7.65 26.48 0.72
CA GLU A 83 6.98 26.25 2.00
C GLU A 83 5.47 26.00 1.90
N LEU A 84 4.78 26.64 0.94
CA LEU A 84 3.32 26.51 0.78
C LEU A 84 2.95 25.59 -0.37
N TYR A 85 3.62 25.73 -1.52
CA TYR A 85 3.20 25.08 -2.76
C TYR A 85 3.79 23.66 -2.86
N LEU A 86 5.08 23.49 -2.56
CA LEU A 86 5.76 22.19 -2.65
C LEU A 86 5.07 21.09 -1.83
N PRO A 87 4.66 21.29 -0.56
CA PRO A 87 4.01 20.24 0.23
C PRO A 87 2.62 19.86 -0.27
N LEU A 88 1.96 20.73 -1.05
CA LEU A 88 0.65 20.47 -1.66
C LEU A 88 0.79 19.81 -3.05
N VAL A 89 1.83 20.16 -3.80
CA VAL A 89 2.06 19.71 -5.17
C VAL A 89 2.87 18.43 -5.22
N ILE A 90 3.81 18.24 -4.28
CA ILE A 90 4.43 16.95 -4.01
C ILE A 90 3.40 16.14 -3.23
N SER A 91 2.31 15.74 -3.89
CA SER A 91 1.61 14.54 -3.45
C SER A 91 2.65 13.43 -3.55
N TYR A 92 3.12 12.92 -2.41
CA TYR A 92 4.05 11.80 -2.41
C TYR A 92 3.42 10.69 -3.25
N ASP A 93 4.05 10.35 -4.37
CA ASP A 93 3.70 9.18 -5.17
C ASP A 93 4.04 7.96 -4.33
N VAL A 94 3.15 7.61 -3.40
CA VAL A 94 3.33 6.45 -2.55
C VAL A 94 3.16 5.23 -3.43
N THR A 95 4.29 4.66 -3.83
CA THR A 95 4.32 3.39 -4.53
C THR A 95 4.32 2.30 -3.47
N LEU A 96 3.15 1.71 -3.23
CA LEU A 96 3.00 0.62 -2.29
C LEU A 96 3.58 -0.67 -2.86
N SER A 97 4.23 -1.44 -2.01
CA SER A 97 4.67 -2.78 -2.34
C SER A 97 3.45 -3.70 -2.43
N THR A 98 3.36 -4.48 -3.51
CA THR A 98 2.24 -5.41 -3.76
C THR A 98 2.73 -6.79 -4.19
N GLY A 99 4.03 -7.04 -4.07
CA GLY A 99 4.69 -8.23 -4.61
C GLY A 99 4.22 -9.51 -3.93
N ALA A 100 4.24 -9.55 -2.60
CA ALA A 100 3.81 -10.69 -1.80
C ALA A 100 2.30 -10.91 -1.92
N LEU A 101 1.49 -9.85 -1.87
CA LEU A 101 0.05 -9.95 -2.07
C LEU A 101 -0.32 -10.52 -3.44
N ARG A 102 0.27 -9.96 -4.50
CA ARG A 102 0.02 -10.39 -5.88
C ARG A 102 0.54 -11.79 -6.14
N ALA A 103 1.71 -12.14 -5.60
CA ALA A 103 2.23 -13.50 -5.67
C ALA A 103 1.27 -14.49 -5.01
N THR A 104 0.77 -14.17 -3.82
CA THR A 104 -0.16 -15.03 -3.07
C THR A 104 -1.48 -15.25 -3.81
N ILE A 105 -2.05 -14.18 -4.41
CA ILE A 105 -3.28 -14.25 -5.20
C ILE A 105 -3.04 -15.06 -6.48
N SER A 106 -2.01 -14.71 -7.26
CA SER A 106 -1.75 -15.32 -8.57
C SER A 106 -1.31 -16.77 -8.47
N SER A 107 -0.65 -17.18 -7.39
CA SER A 107 -0.25 -18.57 -7.16
C SER A 107 -1.35 -19.42 -6.51
N GLY A 108 -2.54 -18.86 -6.25
CA GLY A 108 -3.65 -19.57 -5.59
C GLY A 108 -3.41 -19.90 -4.11
N LYS A 109 -2.32 -19.40 -3.51
CA LYS A 109 -1.96 -19.66 -2.11
C LYS A 109 -2.90 -19.00 -1.12
N LEU A 110 -3.78 -18.11 -1.59
CA LEU A 110 -4.86 -17.56 -0.78
C LEU A 110 -5.73 -18.66 -0.14
N ALA A 111 -5.89 -19.81 -0.80
CA ALA A 111 -6.67 -20.94 -0.29
C ALA A 111 -6.08 -21.56 1.00
N LEU A 112 -4.77 -21.41 1.23
CA LEU A 112 -4.08 -21.87 2.43
C LEU A 112 -4.48 -21.07 3.67
N ILE A 113 -4.94 -19.82 3.49
CA ILE A 113 -5.41 -18.99 4.59
C ILE A 113 -6.80 -19.50 4.98
N PRO A 114 -7.00 -20.04 6.19
CA PRO A 114 -8.26 -20.72 6.54
C PRO A 114 -9.43 -19.74 6.64
N ASP A 115 -9.19 -18.52 7.12
CA ASP A 115 -10.21 -17.51 7.33
C ASP A 115 -10.68 -16.84 6.03
N SER A 116 -11.97 -16.99 5.71
CA SER A 116 -12.59 -16.42 4.52
C SER A 116 -12.68 -14.89 4.55
N GLU A 117 -12.78 -14.30 5.75
CA GLU A 117 -12.84 -12.84 5.90
C GLU A 117 -11.49 -12.23 5.51
N THR A 118 -10.39 -12.78 6.04
CA THR A 118 -9.02 -12.39 5.69
C THR A 118 -8.76 -12.53 4.18
N ARG A 119 -9.19 -13.64 3.56
CA ARG A 119 -9.07 -13.82 2.10
C ARG A 119 -9.80 -12.71 1.32
N SER A 120 -11.01 -12.37 1.77
CA SER A 120 -11.82 -11.33 1.14
C SER A 120 -11.18 -9.95 1.31
N ALA A 121 -10.66 -9.65 2.51
CA ALA A 121 -9.98 -8.40 2.82
C ALA A 121 -8.70 -8.22 1.98
N LEU A 122 -7.89 -9.27 1.80
CA LEU A 122 -6.69 -9.23 0.98
C LEU A 122 -7.02 -8.99 -0.51
N THR A 123 -8.10 -9.60 -1.01
CA THR A 123 -8.55 -9.39 -2.39
C THR A 123 -9.06 -7.96 -2.59
N ALA A 124 -9.83 -7.44 -1.63
CA ALA A 124 -10.29 -6.05 -1.65
C ALA A 124 -9.13 -5.05 -1.57
N LEU A 125 -8.10 -5.38 -0.79
CA LEU A 125 -6.89 -4.57 -0.69
C LEU A 125 -6.13 -4.51 -2.03
N GLU A 126 -5.99 -5.64 -2.73
CA GLU A 126 -5.35 -5.68 -4.06
C GLU A 126 -6.11 -4.80 -5.06
N ALA A 127 -7.44 -4.90 -5.08
CA ALA A 127 -8.27 -4.04 -5.93
C ALA A 127 -8.08 -2.55 -5.57
N GLY A 128 -8.02 -2.21 -4.29
CA GLY A 128 -7.74 -0.85 -3.82
C GLY A 128 -6.38 -0.33 -4.26
N PHE A 129 -5.34 -1.15 -4.21
CA PHE A 129 -4.00 -0.79 -4.68
C PHE A 129 -3.92 -0.64 -6.19
N SER A 130 -4.67 -1.43 -6.96
CA SER A 130 -4.74 -1.32 -8.42
C SER A 130 -5.36 0.02 -8.88
N GLU A 131 -6.28 0.58 -8.10
CA GLU A 131 -6.93 1.87 -8.40
C GLU A 131 -6.10 3.09 -7.99
N MET A 132 -5.15 2.97 -7.04
CA MET A 132 -4.36 4.11 -6.57
C MET A 132 -3.56 4.84 -7.67
N PRO A 133 -2.86 4.17 -8.60
CA PRO A 133 -2.14 4.84 -9.69
C PRO A 133 -3.04 5.72 -10.56
N ARG A 134 -4.30 5.32 -10.74
CA ARG A 134 -5.27 6.10 -11.50
C ARG A 134 -5.64 7.39 -10.77
N LEU A 135 -5.93 7.30 -9.48
CA LEU A 135 -6.27 8.45 -8.64
C LEU A 135 -5.10 9.43 -8.53
N THR A 136 -3.87 8.93 -8.35
CA THR A 136 -2.67 9.79 -8.29
C THR A 136 -2.36 10.46 -9.63
N ALA A 137 -2.62 9.78 -10.76
CA ALA A 137 -2.49 10.39 -12.09
C ALA A 137 -3.53 11.50 -12.33
N GLU A 138 -4.77 11.31 -11.91
CA GLU A 138 -5.84 12.31 -12.03
C GLU A 138 -5.53 13.57 -11.22
N VAL A 139 -5.15 13.41 -9.95
CA VAL A 139 -4.73 14.53 -9.10
C VAL A 139 -3.55 15.26 -9.70
N ARG A 140 -2.51 14.56 -10.19
CA ARG A 140 -1.37 15.19 -10.87
C ARG A 140 -1.78 15.98 -12.11
N GLY A 141 -2.73 15.47 -12.90
CA GLY A 141 -3.28 16.17 -14.06
C GLY A 141 -3.90 17.52 -13.67
N LEU A 142 -4.70 17.54 -12.60
CA LEU A 142 -5.30 18.76 -12.07
C LEU A 142 -4.24 19.74 -11.56
N THR A 143 -3.27 19.28 -10.77
CA THR A 143 -2.20 20.12 -10.23
C THR A 143 -1.35 20.75 -11.33
N ARG A 144 -1.02 19.98 -12.38
CA ARG A 144 -0.28 20.47 -13.55
C ARG A 144 -1.06 21.53 -14.31
N ASN A 145 -2.36 21.33 -14.51
CA ASN A 145 -3.22 22.31 -15.17
C ASN A 145 -3.30 23.62 -14.37
N CYS A 146 -3.48 23.55 -13.05
CA CYS A 146 -3.46 24.73 -12.18
C CYS A 146 -2.13 25.50 -12.27
N TYR A 147 -1.00 24.78 -12.25
CA TYR A 147 0.33 25.39 -12.41
C TYR A 147 0.50 26.09 -13.77
N CYS A 148 0.14 25.40 -14.87
CA CYS A 148 0.23 25.97 -16.21
C CYS A 148 -0.69 27.19 -16.39
N GLN A 149 -1.86 27.19 -15.78
CA GLN A 149 -2.80 28.30 -15.80
C GLN A 149 -2.31 29.49 -14.97
N GLY A 150 -1.76 29.25 -13.77
CA GLY A 150 -1.14 30.29 -12.95
C GLY A 150 0.05 30.95 -13.65
N ARG A 151 0.87 30.18 -14.37
CA ARG A 151 1.97 30.72 -15.18
C ARG A 151 1.45 31.55 -16.36
N ARG A 152 0.38 31.12 -17.06
CA ARG A 152 -0.24 31.92 -18.14
C ARG A 152 -0.81 33.25 -17.65
N LEU A 153 -1.33 33.28 -16.43
CA LEU A 153 -1.91 34.47 -15.83
C LEU A 153 -0.86 35.42 -15.22
N GLY A 154 0.43 35.09 -15.29
CA GLY A 154 1.52 35.90 -14.72
C GLY A 154 1.57 35.88 -13.18
N VAL A 155 0.83 34.96 -12.55
CA VAL A 155 0.75 34.81 -11.08
C VAL A 155 1.87 33.92 -10.54
N LEU A 156 2.41 33.02 -11.39
CA LEU A 156 3.55 32.17 -11.08
C LEU A 156 4.72 32.57 -11.98
N GLY A 157 5.74 33.20 -11.39
CA GLY A 157 7.00 33.62 -12.03
C GLY A 157 7.95 32.46 -12.29
#